data_AF-A0A947FP46-F1
#
_entry.id   AF-A0A947FP46-F1
#
_cell.length_a   1.000
_cell.length_b   1.000
_cell.length_c   1.000
_cell.angle_alpha   90.00
_cell.angle_beta   90.00
_cell.angle_gamma   90.00
#
_symmetry.space_group_name_H-M   'P 1'
#
loop_
_entity.id
_entity.type
_entity.pdbx_description
1 polymer ?
#
loop_
_entity_poly.entity_id
_entity_poly.type
_entity_poly.pdbx_seq_one_letter_code
_entity_poly.pdbx_strand_id
1 'polypeptide(L)'
;MDQKSYSAWNPGIESEIPPAYRELETIYNPANVFTTLAEVNELAAETGISPEELISFRPHRLVLHELIVRITADIVVLEGEYEEDLGINFRTIARKIFSKYVIPNLMQIEHSFETMRTKIEDMTQSELDTALVQKTPAASAKPSFWSRFSASKPKSPALPQSRQEREFELINNYKQRGLNADDKLSRAVYRSLYRVLGSIATTRGFIGNDPVYLKNICVRHACNYLGSREIGSKVGKLVNEAITDEGYERIADAEKPILISLKGASAAGKSSLRPMLSEMM
;
A
#
# COMPACT_ATOMS: atom_id res chain seq x y z
N MET A 1 2.44 19.93 40.75
CA MET A 1 1.64 19.85 39.51
C MET A 1 2.08 21.02 38.65
N ASP A 2 2.92 20.76 37.64
CA ASP A 2 3.37 21.81 36.73
C ASP A 2 2.20 22.26 35.87
N GLN A 3 1.78 23.51 36.06
CA GLN A 3 0.77 24.16 35.27
C GLN A 3 1.40 24.50 33.92
N LYS A 4 1.13 23.68 32.88
CA LYS A 4 1.58 23.98 31.51
C LYS A 4 1.06 25.36 31.12
N SER A 5 1.98 26.33 31.01
CA SER A 5 1.70 27.69 30.56
C SER A 5 1.52 27.68 29.04
N TYR A 6 0.29 27.88 28.58
CA TYR A 6 -0.01 28.05 27.16
C TYR A 6 0.24 29.50 26.74
N SER A 7 0.80 29.69 25.55
CA SER A 7 1.07 31.02 24.97
C SER A 7 0.71 31.03 23.48
N ALA A 8 0.70 32.21 22.85
CA ALA A 8 0.51 32.33 21.40
C ALA A 8 1.56 31.53 20.59
N TRP A 9 2.71 31.21 21.19
CA TRP A 9 3.80 30.43 20.59
C TRP A 9 3.88 28.98 21.09
N ASN A 10 3.05 28.63 22.08
CA ASN A 10 2.87 27.27 22.59
C ASN A 10 1.38 27.08 22.90
N PRO A 11 0.53 26.91 21.86
CA PRO A 11 -0.92 26.91 22.04
C PRO A 11 -1.45 25.68 22.80
N GLY A 12 -0.57 24.75 23.21
CA GLY A 12 -0.98 23.50 23.82
C GLY A 12 -1.61 22.52 22.84
N ILE A 13 -1.45 22.77 21.54
CA ILE A 13 -1.92 21.91 20.46
C ILE A 13 -0.72 21.13 19.96
N GLU A 14 -0.81 19.81 20.03
CA GLU A 14 0.16 18.90 19.44
C GLU A 14 -0.20 18.69 17.97
N SER A 15 0.81 18.39 17.13
CA SER A 15 0.57 18.14 15.70
C SER A 15 -0.20 16.84 15.45
N GLU A 16 -0.18 15.93 16.43
CA GLU A 16 -0.87 14.65 16.36
C GLU A 16 -2.34 14.79 16.72
N ILE A 17 -3.18 14.01 16.03
CA ILE A 17 -4.60 13.92 16.36
C ILE A 17 -4.74 13.26 17.74
N PRO A 18 -5.54 13.85 18.66
CA PRO A 18 -5.71 13.28 19.99
C PRO A 18 -6.19 11.81 19.90
N PRO A 19 -5.74 10.93 20.82
CA PRO A 19 -6.04 9.50 20.74
C PRO A 19 -7.53 9.18 20.59
N ALA A 20 -8.41 9.96 21.23
CA ALA A 20 -9.86 9.79 21.17
C ALA A 20 -10.47 10.02 19.76
N TYR A 21 -9.74 10.68 18.86
CA TYR A 21 -10.21 11.02 17.50
C TYR A 21 -9.46 10.29 16.40
N ARG A 22 -8.42 9.50 16.72
CA ARG A 22 -7.62 8.79 15.71
C ARG A 22 -8.45 7.85 14.85
N GLU A 23 -9.43 7.17 15.41
CA GLU A 23 -10.33 6.27 14.65
C GLU A 23 -11.24 7.01 13.65
N LEU A 24 -11.35 8.34 13.75
CA LEU A 24 -12.08 9.14 12.76
C LEU A 24 -11.27 9.36 11.49
N GLU A 25 -9.95 9.17 11.54
CA GLU A 25 -9.11 9.23 10.35
C GLU A 25 -9.52 8.16 9.35
N THR A 26 -9.49 8.51 8.05
CA THR A 26 -9.88 7.59 6.98
C THR A 26 -9.14 6.26 7.05
N ILE A 27 -7.89 6.30 7.50
CA ILE A 27 -6.97 5.16 7.54
C ILE A 27 -7.21 4.22 8.75
N TYR A 28 -8.00 4.65 9.73
CA TYR A 28 -8.37 3.87 10.92
C TYR A 28 -9.87 3.65 11.06
N ASN A 29 -10.68 4.34 10.27
CA ASN A 29 -12.14 4.24 10.33
C ASN A 29 -12.62 2.87 9.77
N PRO A 30 -13.38 2.08 10.55
CA PRO A 30 -13.80 0.72 10.15
C PRO A 30 -14.71 0.67 8.92
N ALA A 31 -15.35 1.78 8.54
CA ALA A 31 -16.09 1.89 7.29
C ALA A 31 -15.18 1.88 6.05
N ASN A 32 -13.90 2.24 6.22
CA ASN A 32 -12.93 2.42 5.14
C ASN A 32 -11.88 1.31 5.11
N VAL A 33 -11.61 0.65 6.24
CA VAL A 33 -10.54 -0.33 6.39
C VAL A 33 -11.04 -1.64 6.99
N PHE A 34 -10.32 -2.72 6.74
CA PHE A 34 -10.54 -4.03 7.39
C PHE A 34 -9.81 -4.14 8.74
N THR A 35 -8.80 -3.32 8.96
CA THR A 35 -7.93 -3.35 10.15
C THR A 35 -8.44 -2.42 11.24
N THR A 36 -8.15 -2.74 12.50
CA THR A 36 -8.44 -1.84 13.62
C THR A 36 -7.20 -1.01 14.00
N LEU A 37 -7.39 0.14 14.63
CA LEU A 37 -6.28 0.96 15.13
C LEU A 37 -5.40 0.19 16.12
N ALA A 38 -6.01 -0.58 17.01
CA ALA A 38 -5.28 -1.41 17.99
C ALA A 38 -4.38 -2.44 17.30
N GLU A 39 -4.94 -3.18 16.34
CA GLU A 39 -4.20 -4.17 15.55
C GLU A 39 -3.04 -3.55 14.76
N VAL A 40 -3.26 -2.39 14.13
CA VAL A 40 -2.19 -1.71 13.36
C VAL A 40 -1.06 -1.25 14.28
N ASN A 41 -1.37 -0.70 15.45
CA ASN A 41 -0.35 -0.26 16.42
C ASN A 41 0.47 -1.44 16.94
N GLU A 42 -0.18 -2.56 17.25
CA GLU A 42 0.49 -3.79 17.66
C GLU A 42 1.43 -4.28 16.56
N LEU A 43 0.91 -4.47 15.34
CA LEU A 43 1.72 -4.91 14.20
C LEU A 43 2.88 -3.96 13.88
N ALA A 44 2.69 -2.66 14.00
CA ALA A 44 3.75 -1.68 13.77
C ALA A 44 4.88 -1.83 14.80
N ALA A 45 4.54 -1.94 16.09
CA ALA A 45 5.52 -2.17 17.15
C ALA A 45 6.25 -3.51 16.98
N GLU A 46 5.54 -4.52 16.50
CA GLU A 46 6.05 -5.87 16.33
C GLU A 46 6.96 -6.06 15.11
N THR A 47 6.60 -5.44 13.99
CA THR A 47 7.25 -5.66 12.69
C THR A 47 8.23 -4.54 12.33
N GLY A 48 8.06 -3.35 12.92
CA GLY A 48 8.74 -2.12 12.51
C GLY A 48 8.29 -1.56 11.16
N ILE A 49 7.18 -2.07 10.60
CA ILE A 49 6.53 -1.53 9.40
C ILE A 49 5.67 -0.34 9.85
N SER A 50 5.62 0.72 9.02
CA SER A 50 4.81 1.88 9.36
C SER A 50 3.31 1.54 9.38
N PRO A 51 2.50 2.20 10.21
CA PRO A 51 1.05 2.00 10.24
C PRO A 51 0.40 2.10 8.85
N GLU A 52 0.82 3.04 8.01
CA GLU A 52 0.26 3.29 6.68
C GLU A 52 0.47 2.12 5.71
N GLU A 53 1.59 1.40 5.84
CA GLU A 53 1.85 0.18 5.07
C GLU A 53 1.03 -1.03 5.58
N LEU A 54 0.57 -1.00 6.84
CA LEU A 54 -0.15 -2.06 7.53
C LEU A 54 -1.68 -1.90 7.52
N ILE A 55 -2.20 -0.80 6.99
CA ILE A 55 -3.64 -0.54 6.88
C ILE A 55 -4.21 -1.27 5.68
N SER A 56 -5.32 -1.99 5.84
CA SER A 56 -5.99 -2.68 4.72
C SER A 56 -7.25 -1.96 4.31
N PHE A 57 -7.24 -1.21 3.20
CA PHE A 57 -8.44 -0.52 2.73
C PHE A 57 -9.48 -1.48 2.15
N ARG A 58 -10.75 -1.17 2.41
CA ARG A 58 -11.87 -1.82 1.74
C ARG A 58 -11.92 -1.40 0.27
N PRO A 59 -12.32 -2.29 -0.66
CA PRO A 59 -12.36 -1.97 -2.08
C PRO A 59 -13.20 -0.74 -2.40
N HIS A 60 -14.36 -0.60 -1.74
CA HIS A 60 -15.22 0.57 -1.88
C HIS A 60 -14.48 1.89 -1.59
N ARG A 61 -13.62 1.92 -0.57
CA ARG A 61 -12.83 3.11 -0.25
C ARG A 61 -11.77 3.39 -1.32
N LEU A 62 -11.12 2.35 -1.84
CA LEU A 62 -10.15 2.46 -2.92
C LEU A 62 -10.81 2.98 -4.21
N VAL A 63 -12.04 2.54 -4.51
CA VAL A 63 -12.84 3.05 -5.64
C VAL A 63 -13.11 4.55 -5.50
N LEU A 64 -13.54 5.00 -4.32
CA LEU A 64 -13.77 6.44 -4.08
C LEU A 64 -12.49 7.27 -4.19
N HIS A 65 -11.39 6.76 -3.64
CA HIS A 65 -10.10 7.44 -3.73
C HIS A 65 -9.65 7.56 -5.19
N GLU A 66 -9.68 6.46 -5.95
CA GLU A 66 -9.30 6.47 -7.35
C GLU A 66 -10.20 7.40 -8.17
N LEU A 67 -11.52 7.42 -7.92
CA LEU A 67 -12.42 8.32 -8.63
C LEU A 67 -12.01 9.79 -8.44
N ILE A 68 -11.68 10.19 -7.21
CA ILE A 68 -11.20 11.55 -6.91
C ILE A 68 -9.90 11.83 -7.66
N VAL A 69 -8.95 10.88 -7.65
CA VAL A 69 -7.68 11.01 -8.38
C VAL A 69 -7.93 11.20 -9.87
N ARG A 70 -8.79 10.36 -10.47
CA ARG A 70 -9.11 10.41 -11.90
C ARG A 70 -9.80 11.68 -12.32
N ILE A 71 -10.78 12.16 -11.55
CA ILE A 71 -11.44 13.44 -11.87
C ILE A 71 -10.42 14.58 -11.82
N THR A 72 -9.55 14.59 -10.82
CA THR A 72 -8.56 15.66 -10.66
C THR A 72 -7.46 15.61 -11.73
N ALA A 73 -7.11 14.42 -12.20
CA ALA A 73 -6.02 14.22 -13.15
C ALA A 73 -6.46 14.25 -14.62
N ASP A 74 -7.69 13.82 -14.91
CA ASP A 74 -8.13 13.54 -16.28
C ASP A 74 -9.20 14.52 -16.79
N ILE A 75 -9.90 15.25 -15.92
CA ILE A 75 -11.05 16.10 -16.28
C ILE A 75 -10.79 17.57 -15.94
N VAL A 76 -11.05 18.47 -16.90
CA VAL A 76 -11.08 19.91 -16.64
C VAL A 76 -12.30 20.24 -15.78
N VAL A 77 -12.06 20.64 -14.54
CA VAL A 77 -13.12 21.13 -13.64
C VAL A 77 -13.14 22.64 -13.71
N LEU A 78 -14.22 23.18 -14.28
CA LEU A 78 -14.36 24.62 -14.46
C LEU A 78 -14.47 25.34 -13.11
N GLU A 79 -13.70 26.41 -12.97
CA GLU A 79 -13.93 27.44 -11.95
C GLU A 79 -15.15 28.28 -12.34
N GLY A 80 -15.90 28.78 -11.36
CA GLY A 80 -17.06 29.66 -11.59
C GLY A 80 -16.75 31.11 -11.19
N GLU A 81 -17.80 31.90 -10.98
CA GLU A 81 -17.66 33.30 -10.53
C GLU A 81 -17.15 33.37 -9.07
N TYR A 82 -17.47 32.34 -8.28
CA TYR A 82 -17.11 32.26 -6.86
C TYR A 82 -16.10 31.13 -6.60
N GLU A 83 -15.27 31.29 -5.56
CA GLU A 83 -14.23 30.30 -5.21
C GLU A 83 -14.83 28.92 -4.89
N GLU A 84 -16.02 28.87 -4.28
CA GLU A 84 -16.73 27.63 -3.97
C GLU A 84 -17.22 26.86 -5.20
N ASP A 85 -17.34 27.51 -6.36
CA ASP A 85 -17.91 26.91 -7.57
C ASP A 85 -17.04 25.77 -8.09
N LEU A 86 -15.71 25.88 -7.96
CA LEU A 86 -14.79 24.77 -8.28
C LEU A 86 -15.17 23.52 -7.48
N GLY A 87 -15.45 23.68 -6.18
CA GLY A 87 -15.86 22.58 -5.31
C GLY A 87 -17.25 22.04 -5.65
N ILE A 88 -18.18 22.90 -6.05
CA ILE A 88 -19.54 22.51 -6.48
C ILE A 88 -19.47 21.71 -7.78
N ASN A 89 -18.72 22.19 -8.78
CA ASN A 89 -18.54 21.54 -10.08
C ASN A 89 -17.84 20.20 -9.92
N PHE A 90 -16.75 20.14 -9.14
CA PHE A 90 -16.06 18.89 -8.81
C PHE A 90 -17.03 17.86 -8.21
N ARG A 91 -17.80 18.24 -7.18
CA ARG A 91 -18.76 17.34 -6.52
C ARG A 91 -19.87 16.89 -7.46
N THR A 92 -20.29 17.75 -8.39
CA THR A 92 -21.33 17.43 -9.38
C THR A 92 -20.83 16.38 -10.36
N ILE A 93 -19.63 16.56 -10.92
CA ILE A 93 -18.95 15.59 -11.79
C ILE A 93 -18.76 14.26 -11.02
N ALA A 94 -18.19 14.32 -9.82
CA ALA A 94 -17.94 13.13 -9.01
C ALA A 94 -19.21 12.35 -8.70
N ARG A 95 -20.29 13.02 -8.29
CA ARG A 95 -21.57 12.36 -8.02
C ARG A 95 -22.15 11.71 -9.28
N LYS A 96 -22.08 12.37 -10.43
CA LYS A 96 -22.62 11.86 -11.70
C LYS A 96 -21.84 10.64 -12.18
N ILE A 97 -20.51 10.70 -12.18
CA ILE A 97 -19.66 9.56 -12.56
C ILE A 97 -19.87 8.41 -11.59
N PHE A 98 -19.88 8.71 -10.28
CA PHE A 98 -20.06 7.68 -9.26
C PHE A 98 -21.41 6.96 -9.39
N SER A 99 -22.51 7.70 -9.55
CA SER A 99 -23.86 7.10 -9.60
C SER A 99 -24.15 6.37 -10.91
N LYS A 100 -23.75 6.93 -12.05
CA LYS A 100 -24.10 6.39 -13.37
C LYS A 100 -23.12 5.33 -13.88
N TYR A 101 -21.84 5.41 -13.54
CA TYR A 101 -20.80 4.53 -14.10
C TYR A 101 -20.17 3.61 -13.04
N VAL A 102 -19.87 4.13 -11.84
CA VAL A 102 -19.16 3.34 -10.82
C VAL A 102 -20.09 2.40 -10.05
N ILE A 103 -21.20 2.91 -9.50
CA ILE A 103 -22.15 2.12 -8.70
C ILE A 103 -22.64 0.86 -9.43
N PRO A 104 -23.05 0.91 -10.72
CA PRO A 104 -23.49 -0.29 -11.44
C PRO A 104 -22.42 -1.37 -11.55
N ASN A 105 -21.14 -0.99 -11.54
CA ASN A 105 -20.00 -1.89 -11.68
C ASN A 105 -19.33 -2.24 -10.34
N LEU A 106 -19.80 -1.68 -9.22
CA LEU A 106 -19.12 -1.79 -7.93
C LEU A 106 -19.01 -3.25 -7.46
N MET A 107 -20.08 -4.03 -7.55
CA MET A 107 -20.06 -5.45 -7.18
C MET A 107 -19.01 -6.24 -7.97
N GLN A 108 -18.86 -5.96 -9.27
CA GLN A 108 -17.87 -6.62 -10.10
C GLN A 108 -16.45 -6.23 -9.73
N ILE A 109 -16.23 -4.95 -9.38
CA ILE A 109 -14.94 -4.45 -8.89
C ILE A 109 -14.57 -5.14 -7.57
N GLU A 110 -15.50 -5.20 -6.62
CA GLU A 110 -15.31 -5.86 -5.32
C GLU A 110 -15.00 -7.35 -5.48
N HIS A 111 -15.75 -8.05 -6.34
CA HIS A 111 -15.50 -9.46 -6.63
C HIS A 111 -14.12 -9.69 -7.29
N SER A 112 -13.70 -8.79 -8.17
CA SER A 112 -12.38 -8.85 -8.80
C SER A 112 -11.26 -8.65 -7.77
N PHE A 113 -11.45 -7.75 -6.81
CA PHE A 113 -10.52 -7.56 -5.70
C PHE A 113 -10.43 -8.81 -4.84
N GLU A 114 -11.57 -9.40 -4.46
CA GLU A 114 -11.56 -10.60 -3.61
C GLU A 114 -10.90 -11.80 -4.33
N THR A 115 -11.18 -11.99 -5.62
CA THR A 115 -10.51 -13.03 -6.42
C THR A 115 -8.99 -12.84 -6.46
N MET A 116 -8.53 -11.59 -6.59
CA MET A 116 -7.10 -11.27 -6.58
C MET A 116 -6.49 -11.50 -5.19
N ARG A 117 -7.20 -11.13 -4.12
CA ARG A 117 -6.80 -11.41 -2.74
C ARG A 117 -6.64 -12.90 -2.48
N THR A 118 -7.60 -13.75 -2.88
CA THR A 118 -7.50 -15.21 -2.70
C THR A 118 -6.24 -15.76 -3.38
N LYS A 119 -5.95 -15.33 -4.61
CA LYS A 119 -4.73 -15.75 -5.31
C LYS A 119 -3.44 -15.31 -4.61
N ILE A 120 -3.43 -14.10 -4.05
CA ILE A 120 -2.31 -13.61 -3.22
C ILE A 120 -2.16 -14.49 -1.96
N GLU A 121 -3.27 -14.83 -1.30
CA GLU A 121 -3.29 -15.68 -0.11
C GLU A 121 -2.72 -17.07 -0.40
N ASP A 122 -3.15 -17.70 -1.49
CA ASP A 122 -2.69 -19.03 -1.90
C ASP A 122 -1.20 -19.03 -2.22
N MET A 123 -0.75 -18.05 -3.03
CA MET A 123 0.66 -17.95 -3.40
C MET A 123 1.54 -17.64 -2.19
N THR A 124 1.11 -16.72 -1.32
CA THR A 124 1.87 -16.36 -0.10
C THR A 124 1.98 -17.57 0.83
N GLN A 125 0.89 -18.33 1.00
CA GLN A 125 0.90 -19.56 1.79
C GLN A 125 1.92 -20.56 1.24
N SER A 126 1.87 -20.84 -0.07
CA SER A 126 2.79 -21.79 -0.72
C SER A 126 4.27 -21.41 -0.53
N GLU A 127 4.59 -20.12 -0.62
CA GLU A 127 5.96 -19.62 -0.45
C GLU A 127 6.41 -19.74 1.02
N LEU A 128 5.55 -19.37 1.97
CA LEU A 128 5.86 -19.48 3.40
C LEU A 128 6.01 -20.94 3.85
N ASP A 129 5.15 -21.85 3.38
CA ASP A 129 5.25 -23.27 3.71
C ASP A 129 6.57 -23.86 3.22
N THR A 130 6.97 -23.53 1.98
CA THR A 130 8.25 -23.95 1.42
C THR A 130 9.42 -23.41 2.25
N ALA A 131 9.38 -22.12 2.62
CA ALA A 131 10.43 -21.47 3.39
C ALA A 131 10.56 -22.01 4.82
N LEU A 132 9.44 -22.30 5.48
CA LEU A 132 9.42 -22.78 6.87
C LEU A 132 9.77 -24.28 6.95
N VAL A 133 9.37 -25.10 5.97
CA VAL A 133 9.78 -26.51 5.91
C VAL A 133 11.30 -26.63 5.74
N GLN A 134 11.91 -25.80 4.88
CA GLN A 134 13.37 -25.77 4.69
C GLN A 134 14.16 -25.36 5.95
N LYS A 135 13.52 -24.74 6.95
CA LYS A 135 14.16 -24.47 8.26
C LYS A 135 14.32 -25.73 9.13
N THR A 136 13.62 -26.83 8.84
CA THR A 136 13.77 -28.08 9.60
C THR A 136 15.03 -28.81 9.11
N PRO A 137 16.09 -28.93 9.93
CA PRO A 137 17.31 -29.59 9.48
C PRO A 137 16.98 -31.04 9.14
N ALA A 138 17.28 -31.44 7.89
CA ALA A 138 17.26 -32.84 7.50
C ALA A 138 18.20 -33.61 8.44
N ALA A 139 17.66 -34.61 9.15
CA ALA A 139 18.41 -35.42 10.09
C ALA A 139 19.68 -35.94 9.38
N SER A 140 20.85 -35.65 9.96
CA SER A 140 22.13 -36.06 9.38
C SER A 140 22.12 -37.58 9.17
N ALA A 141 22.20 -38.02 7.91
CA ALA A 141 22.28 -39.43 7.58
C ALA A 141 23.49 -40.04 8.31
N LYS A 142 23.27 -41.10 9.09
CA LYS A 142 24.34 -41.81 9.81
C LYS A 142 25.38 -42.30 8.79
N PRO A 143 26.68 -42.10 9.03
CA PRO A 143 27.70 -42.54 8.09
C PRO A 143 27.67 -44.07 7.98
N SER A 144 27.44 -44.58 6.77
CA SER A 144 27.49 -46.00 6.46
C SER A 144 28.92 -46.49 6.52
N PHE A 145 29.16 -47.62 7.20
CA PHE A 145 30.47 -48.22 7.45
C PHE A 145 31.30 -48.51 6.19
N TRP A 146 30.69 -48.49 5.00
CA TRP A 146 31.32 -48.75 3.71
C TRP A 146 31.95 -47.52 3.03
N SER A 147 31.75 -46.30 3.56
CA SER A 147 32.28 -45.06 2.95
C SER A 147 33.79 -44.84 3.18
N ARG A 148 34.52 -45.78 3.80
CA ARG A 148 35.96 -45.68 4.06
C ARG A 148 36.85 -46.20 2.93
N PHE A 149 36.31 -46.89 1.93
CA PHE A 149 37.12 -47.53 0.87
C PHE A 149 37.13 -46.78 -0.48
N SER A 150 36.49 -45.61 -0.56
CA SER A 150 36.50 -44.74 -1.74
C SER A 150 37.00 -43.35 -1.35
N ALA A 151 38.33 -43.17 -1.38
CA ALA A 151 38.98 -41.88 -1.13
C ALA A 151 38.86 -40.94 -2.35
N SER A 152 37.65 -40.44 -2.60
CA SER A 152 37.48 -39.14 -3.24
C SER A 152 37.60 -38.08 -2.14
N LYS A 153 38.51 -37.11 -2.29
CA LYS A 153 38.60 -35.96 -1.38
C LYS A 153 37.18 -35.40 -1.17
N PRO A 154 36.62 -35.43 0.04
CA PRO A 154 35.37 -34.76 0.28
C PRO A 154 35.60 -33.27 0.03
N LYS A 155 34.78 -32.65 -0.83
CA LYS A 155 34.62 -31.19 -0.81
C LYS A 155 34.39 -30.83 0.65
N SER A 156 35.23 -29.96 1.19
CA SER A 156 35.13 -29.47 2.57
C SER A 156 33.65 -29.20 2.86
N PRO A 157 33.08 -29.76 3.95
CA PRO A 157 31.69 -29.48 4.27
C PRO A 157 31.57 -27.96 4.39
N ALA A 158 30.67 -27.36 3.62
CA ALA A 158 30.33 -25.97 3.82
C ALA A 158 30.02 -25.78 5.30
N LEU A 159 30.65 -24.78 5.93
CA LEU A 159 30.36 -24.45 7.33
C LEU A 159 28.83 -24.36 7.48
N PRO A 160 28.25 -24.95 8.54
CA PRO A 160 26.82 -24.88 8.72
C PRO A 160 26.42 -23.40 8.81
N GLN A 161 25.75 -22.91 7.76
CA GLN A 161 25.31 -21.50 7.68
C GLN A 161 24.58 -21.12 8.96
N SER A 162 24.83 -19.91 9.45
CA SER A 162 24.08 -19.40 10.59
C SER A 162 22.60 -19.26 10.25
N ARG A 163 21.73 -19.24 11.26
CA ARG A 163 20.29 -19.03 11.04
C ARG A 163 20.04 -17.70 10.33
N GLN A 164 20.76 -16.67 10.72
CA GLN A 164 20.69 -15.32 10.18
C GLN A 164 21.08 -15.28 8.70
N GLU A 165 22.15 -15.98 8.31
CA GLU A 165 22.56 -16.12 6.91
C GLU A 165 21.46 -16.74 6.05
N ARG A 166 20.83 -17.83 6.52
CA ARG A 166 19.73 -18.49 5.79
C ARG A 166 18.52 -17.59 5.65
N GLU A 167 18.13 -16.89 6.72
CA GLU A 167 17.00 -15.96 6.69
C GLU A 167 17.29 -14.77 5.74
N PHE A 168 18.52 -14.25 5.73
CA PHE A 168 18.94 -13.20 4.80
C PHE A 168 18.96 -13.66 3.34
N GLU A 169 19.47 -14.87 3.06
CA GLU A 169 19.46 -15.47 1.72
C GLU A 169 18.03 -15.67 1.22
N LEU A 170 17.13 -16.17 2.07
CA LEU A 170 15.71 -16.32 1.76
C LEU A 170 15.06 -14.97 1.40
N ILE A 171 15.26 -13.93 2.23
CA ILE A 171 14.72 -12.60 2.00
C ILE A 171 15.23 -12.04 0.66
N ASN A 172 16.53 -12.16 0.38
CA ASN A 172 17.10 -11.70 -0.89
C ASN A 172 16.61 -12.52 -2.08
N ASN A 173 16.35 -13.82 -1.92
CA ASN A 173 15.76 -14.63 -2.98
C ASN A 173 14.39 -14.08 -3.40
N TYR A 174 13.53 -13.70 -2.46
CA TYR A 174 12.26 -13.05 -2.78
C TYR A 174 12.44 -11.71 -3.49
N LYS A 175 13.43 -10.90 -3.10
CA LYS A 175 13.76 -9.67 -3.84
C LYS A 175 14.06 -9.95 -5.32
N GLN A 176 14.93 -10.92 -5.59
CA GLN A 176 15.32 -11.28 -6.96
C GLN A 176 14.14 -11.85 -7.76
N ARG A 177 13.35 -12.74 -7.15
CA ARG A 177 12.14 -13.28 -7.78
C ARG A 177 11.12 -12.20 -8.10
N GLY A 178 10.95 -11.21 -7.22
CA GLY A 178 10.09 -10.06 -7.47
C GLY A 178 10.56 -9.18 -8.63
N LEU A 179 11.87 -8.94 -8.73
CA LEU A 179 12.46 -8.16 -9.83
C LEU A 179 12.34 -8.88 -11.18
N ASN A 180 12.44 -10.21 -11.18
CA ASN A 180 12.38 -11.03 -12.39
C ASN A 180 10.97 -11.57 -12.71
N ALA A 181 9.96 -11.26 -11.90
CA ALA A 181 8.60 -11.72 -12.14
C ALA A 181 7.96 -10.98 -13.31
N ASP A 182 7.42 -11.72 -14.27
CA ASP A 182 6.75 -11.17 -15.45
C ASP A 182 5.34 -10.65 -15.13
N ASP A 183 4.61 -11.37 -14.27
CA ASP A 183 3.25 -11.03 -13.90
C ASP A 183 3.17 -10.14 -12.65
N LYS A 184 2.10 -9.34 -12.57
CA LYS A 184 1.89 -8.37 -11.49
C LYS A 184 1.63 -9.04 -10.13
N LEU A 185 1.03 -10.23 -10.13
CA LEU A 185 0.63 -10.94 -8.91
C LEU A 185 1.87 -11.48 -8.21
N SER A 186 2.71 -12.23 -8.92
CA SER A 186 3.98 -12.74 -8.40
C SER A 186 4.88 -11.60 -7.92
N ARG A 187 4.96 -10.51 -8.69
CA ARG A 187 5.72 -9.32 -8.30
C ARG A 187 5.22 -8.72 -6.99
N ALA A 188 3.89 -8.63 -6.79
CA ALA A 188 3.30 -8.12 -5.56
C ALA A 188 3.59 -9.04 -4.37
N VAL A 189 3.42 -10.36 -4.53
CA VAL A 189 3.67 -11.35 -3.47
C VAL A 189 5.14 -11.34 -3.04
N TYR A 190 6.08 -11.42 -3.99
CA TYR A 190 7.52 -11.41 -3.68
C TYR A 190 8.00 -10.09 -3.11
N ARG A 191 7.47 -8.95 -3.60
CA ARG A 191 7.73 -7.63 -3.00
C ARG A 191 7.30 -7.62 -1.53
N SER A 192 6.12 -8.14 -1.22
CA SER A 192 5.60 -8.17 0.14
C SER A 192 6.38 -9.11 1.04
N LEU A 193 6.71 -10.31 0.58
CA LEU A 193 7.57 -11.25 1.32
C LEU A 193 8.94 -10.61 1.63
N TYR A 194 9.58 -9.99 0.64
CA TYR A 194 10.84 -9.27 0.86
C TYR A 194 10.69 -8.14 1.90
N ARG A 195 9.71 -7.26 1.72
CA ARG A 195 9.51 -6.08 2.57
C ARG A 195 9.14 -6.48 4.01
N VAL A 196 8.15 -7.36 4.18
CA VAL A 196 7.63 -7.73 5.49
C VAL A 196 8.62 -8.57 6.27
N LEU A 197 9.16 -9.64 5.68
CA LEU A 197 10.11 -10.51 6.36
C LEU A 197 11.42 -9.78 6.68
N GLY A 198 11.87 -8.90 5.77
CA GLY A 198 13.03 -8.03 6.01
C GLY A 198 12.83 -7.07 7.18
N SER A 199 11.66 -6.43 7.28
CA SER A 199 11.33 -5.56 8.43
C SER A 199 11.31 -6.33 9.74
N ILE A 200 10.61 -7.47 9.78
CA ILE A 200 10.52 -8.31 10.99
C ILE A 200 11.92 -8.77 11.43
N ALA A 201 12.73 -9.26 10.49
CA ALA A 201 14.09 -9.71 10.79
C ALA A 201 14.97 -8.55 11.31
N THR A 202 14.79 -7.33 10.80
CA THR A 202 15.53 -6.16 11.27
C THR A 202 15.08 -5.70 12.66
N THR A 203 13.77 -5.73 12.92
CA THR A 203 13.17 -5.28 14.19
C THR A 203 13.40 -6.27 15.33
N ARG A 204 13.22 -7.58 15.07
CA ARG A 204 13.28 -8.65 16.10
C ARG A 204 14.59 -9.44 16.08
N GLY A 205 15.41 -9.28 15.05
CA GLY A 205 16.62 -10.08 14.82
C GLY A 205 16.38 -11.44 14.14
N PHE A 206 15.11 -11.84 13.95
CA PHE A 206 14.73 -13.08 13.24
C PHE A 206 13.28 -13.01 12.74
N ILE A 207 12.95 -13.81 11.72
CA ILE A 207 11.62 -13.79 11.06
C ILE A 207 10.49 -14.39 11.95
N GLY A 208 10.81 -15.39 12.76
CA GLY A 208 9.83 -16.20 13.49
C GLY A 208 9.35 -17.40 12.67
N ASN A 209 8.40 -18.16 13.22
CA ASN A 209 7.89 -19.43 12.68
C ASN A 209 6.35 -19.53 12.73
N ASP A 210 5.61 -18.44 12.93
CA ASP A 210 4.14 -18.45 12.87
C ASP A 210 3.68 -18.21 11.41
N PRO A 211 3.25 -19.25 10.67
CA PRO A 211 2.87 -19.10 9.28
C PRO A 211 1.60 -18.26 9.10
N VAL A 212 0.66 -18.31 10.06
CA VAL A 212 -0.61 -17.59 9.97
C VAL A 212 -0.36 -16.10 10.11
N TYR A 213 0.44 -15.71 11.11
CA TYR A 213 0.84 -14.33 11.34
C TYR A 213 1.59 -13.75 10.13
N LEU A 214 2.63 -14.46 9.66
CA LEU A 214 3.45 -13.99 8.53
C LEU A 214 2.62 -13.86 7.25
N LYS A 215 1.74 -14.83 6.98
CA LYS A 215 0.82 -14.79 5.83
C LYS A 215 -0.07 -13.56 5.91
N ASN A 216 -0.73 -13.32 7.04
CA ASN A 216 -1.71 -12.24 7.18
C ASN A 216 -1.09 -10.87 6.85
N ILE A 217 0.13 -10.61 7.33
CA ILE A 217 0.82 -9.33 7.09
C ILE A 217 1.31 -9.22 5.65
N CYS A 218 1.88 -10.30 5.09
CA CYS A 218 2.36 -10.31 3.70
C CYS A 218 1.21 -10.14 2.70
N VAL A 219 0.09 -10.82 2.92
CA VAL A 219 -1.13 -10.71 2.11
C VAL A 219 -1.65 -9.29 2.15
N ARG A 220 -1.74 -8.70 3.35
CA ARG A 220 -2.21 -7.32 3.52
C ARG A 220 -1.35 -6.33 2.73
N HIS A 221 -0.04 -6.39 2.91
CA HIS A 221 0.90 -5.52 2.20
C HIS A 221 0.80 -5.71 0.67
N ALA A 222 0.61 -6.96 0.20
CA ALA A 222 0.44 -7.26 -1.22
C ALA A 222 -0.88 -6.69 -1.78
N CYS A 223 -1.98 -6.85 -1.05
CA CYS A 223 -3.29 -6.31 -1.42
C CYS A 223 -3.28 -4.79 -1.50
N ASN A 224 -2.57 -4.09 -0.59
CA ASN A 224 -2.43 -2.64 -0.66
C ASN A 224 -1.72 -2.19 -1.94
N TYR A 225 -0.68 -2.93 -2.35
CA TYR A 225 0.07 -2.62 -3.56
C TYR A 225 -0.69 -2.94 -4.85
N LEU A 226 -1.19 -4.18 -4.99
CA LEU A 226 -1.81 -4.64 -6.23
C LEU A 226 -3.29 -4.23 -6.31
N GLY A 227 -4.02 -4.30 -5.21
CA GLY A 227 -5.45 -4.02 -5.17
C GLY A 227 -5.80 -2.60 -5.55
N SER A 228 -5.03 -1.62 -5.07
CA SER A 228 -5.17 -0.22 -5.50
C SER A 228 -5.00 -0.06 -7.02
N ARG A 229 -4.03 -0.76 -7.63
CA ARG A 229 -3.76 -0.66 -9.08
C ARG A 229 -4.83 -1.36 -9.93
N GLU A 230 -5.32 -2.50 -9.49
CA GLU A 230 -6.38 -3.24 -10.20
C GLU A 230 -7.72 -2.49 -10.15
N ILE A 231 -8.09 -1.96 -8.98
CA ILE A 231 -9.25 -1.06 -8.85
C ILE A 231 -9.02 0.20 -9.68
N GLY A 232 -7.80 0.76 -9.61
CA GLY A 232 -7.34 1.89 -10.41
C GLY A 232 -7.62 1.74 -11.89
N SER A 233 -7.20 0.61 -12.46
CA SER A 233 -7.41 0.31 -13.87
C SER A 233 -8.89 0.17 -14.24
N LYS A 234 -9.72 -0.41 -13.38
CA LYS A 234 -11.17 -0.57 -13.63
C LYS A 234 -11.90 0.76 -13.56
N VAL A 235 -11.69 1.52 -12.50
CA VAL A 235 -12.31 2.84 -12.32
C VAL A 235 -11.84 3.80 -13.42
N GLY A 236 -10.56 3.77 -13.79
CA GLY A 236 -10.05 4.58 -14.89
C GLY A 236 -10.76 4.32 -16.23
N LYS A 237 -11.12 3.07 -16.53
CA LYS A 237 -11.93 2.75 -17.72
C LYS A 237 -13.32 3.37 -17.65
N LEU A 238 -14.00 3.24 -16.51
CA LEU A 238 -15.33 3.81 -16.28
C LEU A 238 -15.32 5.35 -16.34
N VAL A 239 -14.26 5.99 -15.84
CA VAL A 239 -14.09 7.43 -15.94
C VAL A 239 -13.85 7.83 -17.39
N ASN A 240 -13.04 7.08 -18.16
CA ASN A 240 -12.84 7.35 -19.58
C ASN A 240 -14.14 7.24 -20.39
N GLU A 241 -14.96 6.23 -20.11
CA GLU A 241 -16.30 6.08 -20.68
C GLU A 241 -17.17 7.30 -20.32
N ALA A 242 -17.20 7.70 -19.04
CA ALA A 242 -17.96 8.86 -18.60
C ALA A 242 -17.48 10.17 -19.24
N ILE A 243 -16.18 10.34 -19.45
CA ILE A 243 -15.63 11.51 -20.16
C ILE A 243 -16.20 11.60 -21.57
N THR A 244 -16.22 10.49 -22.31
CA THR A 244 -16.74 10.45 -23.67
C THR A 244 -18.26 10.65 -23.69
N ASP A 245 -19.00 9.93 -22.86
CA ASP A 245 -20.47 9.90 -22.89
C ASP A 245 -21.10 11.20 -22.36
N GLU A 246 -20.47 11.84 -21.36
CA GLU A 246 -20.95 13.09 -20.79
C GLU A 246 -20.35 14.34 -21.46
N GLY A 247 -19.40 14.15 -22.37
CA GLY A 247 -18.73 15.25 -23.08
C GLY A 247 -17.82 16.09 -22.18
N TYR A 248 -17.18 15.47 -21.18
CA TYR A 248 -16.21 16.19 -20.34
C TYR A 248 -14.94 16.53 -21.11
N GLU A 249 -14.42 17.73 -20.89
CA GLU A 249 -13.13 18.13 -21.43
C GLU A 249 -11.98 17.46 -20.66
N ARG A 250 -10.99 16.97 -21.40
CA ARG A 250 -9.81 16.30 -20.82
C ARG A 250 -8.73 17.30 -20.49
N ILE A 251 -8.04 17.09 -19.38
CA ILE A 251 -6.79 17.81 -19.10
C ILE A 251 -5.78 17.45 -20.18
N ALA A 252 -5.19 18.46 -20.81
CA ALA A 252 -4.18 18.26 -21.84
C ALA A 252 -2.85 17.78 -21.23
N ASP A 253 -2.19 16.85 -21.91
CA ASP A 253 -0.81 16.47 -21.57
C ASP A 253 0.12 17.66 -21.82
N ALA A 254 0.77 18.13 -20.76
CA ALA A 254 1.79 19.19 -20.87
C ALA A 254 3.15 18.57 -21.22
N GLU A 255 3.77 18.97 -22.34
CA GLU A 255 5.13 18.53 -22.70
C GLU A 255 6.17 18.87 -21.62
N LYS A 256 5.97 19.99 -20.91
CA LYS A 256 6.81 20.46 -19.80
C LYS A 256 5.92 20.82 -18.62
N PRO A 257 5.65 19.89 -17.68
CA PRO A 257 4.79 20.17 -16.54
C PRO A 257 5.47 21.17 -15.61
N ILE A 258 4.74 22.22 -15.22
CA ILE A 258 5.18 23.20 -14.21
C ILE A 258 4.36 22.97 -12.95
N LEU A 259 5.03 22.68 -11.83
CA LEU A 259 4.39 22.57 -10.53
C LEU A 259 4.57 23.87 -9.75
N ILE A 260 3.46 24.56 -9.48
CA ILE A 260 3.46 25.77 -8.65
C ILE A 260 2.85 25.43 -7.28
N SER A 261 3.69 25.35 -6.25
CA SER A 261 3.25 25.10 -4.88
C SER A 261 3.10 26.42 -4.12
N LEU A 262 1.87 26.89 -3.98
CA LEU A 262 1.55 28.04 -3.11
C LEU A 262 1.34 27.55 -1.67
N LYS A 263 2.24 27.94 -0.76
CA LYS A 263 2.15 27.62 0.67
C LYS A 263 2.04 28.89 1.50
N GLY A 264 1.18 28.87 2.52
CA GLY A 264 0.89 30.03 3.36
C GLY A 264 -0.31 29.76 4.26
N ALA A 265 -0.44 30.51 5.35
CA ALA A 265 -1.55 30.40 6.29
C ALA A 265 -2.92 30.58 5.59
N SER A 266 -4.01 30.15 6.23
CA SER A 266 -5.36 30.45 5.73
C SER A 266 -5.51 31.97 5.54
N ALA A 267 -6.23 32.39 4.50
CA ALA A 267 -6.39 33.80 4.09
C ALA A 267 -5.10 34.55 3.66
N ALA A 268 -3.97 33.87 3.47
CA ALA A 268 -2.73 34.51 2.99
C ALA A 268 -2.73 34.89 1.48
N GLY A 269 -3.91 35.01 0.85
CA GLY A 269 -4.03 35.43 -0.57
C GLY A 269 -3.63 34.38 -1.61
N LYS A 270 -3.44 33.11 -1.23
CA LYS A 270 -3.06 32.02 -2.17
C LYS A 270 -4.08 31.82 -3.29
N SER A 271 -5.38 31.84 -2.96
CA SER A 271 -6.46 31.70 -3.93
C SER A 271 -6.52 32.90 -4.89
N SER A 272 -6.21 34.10 -4.40
CA SER A 272 -6.13 35.32 -5.22
C SER A 272 -4.97 35.31 -6.22
N LEU A 273 -3.88 34.59 -5.91
CA LEU A 273 -2.74 34.44 -6.83
C LEU A 273 -3.00 33.45 -7.96
N ARG A 274 -3.90 32.48 -7.78
CA ARG A 274 -4.19 31.45 -8.79
C ARG A 274 -4.65 32.03 -10.14
N PRO A 275 -5.63 32.97 -10.22
CA PRO A 275 -6.00 33.57 -11.50
C PRO A 275 -4.87 34.42 -12.10
N MET A 276 -4.09 35.12 -11.29
CA MET A 276 -2.95 35.92 -11.78
C MET A 276 -1.85 35.04 -12.41
N LEU A 277 -1.62 33.85 -11.87
CA LEU A 277 -0.67 32.90 -12.46
C LEU A 277 -1.08 32.48 -13.87
N SER A 278 -2.39 32.41 -14.17
CA SER A 278 -2.88 32.11 -15.51
C SER A 278 -2.63 33.25 -16.50
N GLU A 279 -2.56 34.50 -16.06
CA GLU A 279 -2.23 35.65 -16.92
C GLU A 279 -0.72 35.79 -17.15
N MET A 280 0.10 35.27 -16.23
CA MET A 280 1.57 35.39 -16.26
C MET A 280 2.26 34.25 -17.02
N MET A 281 1.55 33.17 -17.33
CA MET A 281 2.05 32.01 -18.09
C MET A 281 1.58 32.06 -19.55
#